data_AF-A0A6B3NAM3-F1
#
_entry.id   AF-A0A6B3NAM3-F1
#
_cell.length_a   1.000
_cell.length_b   1.000
_cell.length_c   1.000
_cell.angle_alpha   90.00
_cell.angle_beta   90.00
_cell.angle_gamma   90.00
#
_symmetry.space_group_name_H-M   'P 1'
#
loop_
_entity.id
_entity.type
_entity.pdbx_description
1 polymer ?
#
loop_
_entity_poly.entity_id
_entity_poly.type
_entity_poly.pdbx_seq_one_letter_code
_entity_poly.pdbx_strand_id
1 'polypeptide(L)'
;MPRLRTIWAKTWNRECEKVFTKLAVRKLLNIKSRDTINDHCLYFGYEAPFGEEQVEQLFLMNLWLRAGYGAKHGRSNFLRLKRLGKLDSEFQKLGISVEEELKKLRERIANGDHINCRTS
;
A
#
# COMPACT_ATOMS: atom_id res chain seq x y z
N MET A 1 47.94 26.72 -7.09
CA MET A 1 47.00 25.65 -6.72
C MET A 1 45.61 26.23 -6.45
N PRO A 2 44.60 25.89 -7.25
CA PRO A 2 43.23 25.77 -6.77
C PRO A 2 42.73 24.33 -6.97
N ARG A 3 42.22 23.72 -5.90
CA ARG A 3 41.63 22.38 -5.92
C ARG A 3 40.29 22.45 -6.65
N LEU A 4 40.19 21.75 -7.78
CA LEU A 4 38.96 21.49 -8.51
C LEU A 4 37.94 20.87 -7.54
N ARG A 5 36.94 21.67 -7.15
CA ARG A 5 35.74 21.13 -6.47
C ARG A 5 35.04 20.23 -7.48
N THR A 6 35.14 18.94 -7.23
CA THR A 6 34.44 17.90 -7.95
C THR A 6 32.95 18.15 -7.79
N ILE A 7 32.32 18.69 -8.86
CA ILE A 7 30.88 18.71 -9.03
C ILE A 7 30.49 17.24 -9.21
N TRP A 8 30.28 16.54 -8.10
CA TRP A 8 29.43 15.36 -8.13
C TRP A 8 28.03 15.88 -8.38
N ALA A 9 27.69 15.99 -9.67
CA ALA A 9 26.32 15.89 -10.11
C ALA A 9 25.82 14.54 -9.58
N LYS A 10 25.28 14.56 -8.35
CA LYS A 10 24.40 13.52 -7.85
C LYS A 10 23.30 13.44 -8.90
N THR A 11 23.37 12.40 -9.71
CA THR A 11 22.30 11.93 -10.55
C THR A 11 21.02 11.98 -9.73
N TRP A 12 20.20 12.99 -10.00
CA TRP A 12 18.80 12.98 -9.61
C TRP A 12 18.16 11.84 -10.42
N ASN A 13 18.25 10.61 -9.92
CA ASN A 13 17.24 9.61 -10.22
C ASN A 13 15.96 10.14 -9.59
N ARG A 14 15.27 10.98 -10.37
CA ARG A 14 13.91 11.44 -10.11
C ARG A 14 13.00 10.26 -10.45
N GLU A 15 13.19 9.13 -9.75
CA GLU A 15 12.12 8.15 -9.62
C GLU A 15 11.03 8.90 -8.88
N CYS A 16 10.07 9.44 -9.62
CA CYS A 16 8.89 10.07 -9.04
C CYS A 16 8.25 9.03 -8.14
N GLU A 17 8.46 9.16 -6.83
CA GLU A 17 7.79 8.35 -5.83
C GLU A 17 6.30 8.50 -6.08
N LYS A 18 5.66 7.42 -6.58
CA LYS A 18 4.25 7.46 -6.95
C LYS A 18 3.46 7.64 -5.67
N VAL A 19 2.97 8.85 -5.47
CA VAL A 19 2.15 9.23 -4.33
C VAL A 19 0.67 9.12 -4.66
N PHE A 20 -0.09 8.45 -3.79
CA PHE A 20 -1.51 8.16 -3.99
C PHE A 20 -2.38 8.97 -3.03
N THR A 21 -3.44 9.58 -3.54
CA THR A 21 -4.47 10.22 -2.70
C THR A 21 -5.41 9.18 -2.09
N LYS A 22 -6.11 9.52 -1.00
CA LYS A 22 -7.17 8.66 -0.43
C LYS A 22 -8.21 8.21 -1.46
N LEU A 23 -8.59 9.11 -2.37
CA LEU A 23 -9.57 8.78 -3.41
C LEU A 23 -9.01 7.77 -4.42
N ALA A 24 -7.75 7.93 -4.82
CA ALA A 24 -7.07 7.00 -5.72
C ALA A 24 -6.94 5.61 -5.09
N VAL A 25 -6.46 5.53 -3.85
CA VAL A 25 -6.36 4.25 -3.11
C VAL A 25 -7.73 3.60 -2.94
N ARG A 26 -8.76 4.39 -2.59
CA ARG A 26 -10.11 3.85 -2.45
C ARG A 26 -10.61 3.18 -3.74
N LYS A 27 -10.39 3.82 -4.90
CA LYS A 27 -10.74 3.26 -6.22
C LYS A 27 -9.88 2.03 -6.55
N LEU A 28 -8.57 2.11 -6.34
CA LEU A 28 -7.62 1.02 -6.61
C LEU A 28 -7.98 -0.25 -5.84
N LEU A 29 -8.29 -0.11 -4.56
CA LEU A 29 -8.60 -1.21 -3.65
C LEU A 29 -10.08 -1.63 -3.69
N ASN A 30 -10.90 -0.98 -4.53
CA ASN A 30 -12.35 -1.19 -4.63
C ASN A 30 -13.06 -1.09 -3.26
N ILE A 31 -12.66 -0.11 -2.44
CA ILE A 31 -13.28 0.14 -1.14
C ILE A 31 -14.50 1.05 -1.36
N LYS A 32 -15.70 0.55 -1.09
CA LYS A 32 -16.94 1.28 -1.38
C LYS A 32 -17.12 2.53 -0.51
N SER A 33 -16.83 2.43 0.79
CA SER A 33 -17.08 3.51 1.75
C SER A 33 -15.83 4.36 2.00
N ARG A 34 -16.03 5.68 2.13
CA ARG A 34 -14.98 6.62 2.59
C ARG A 34 -14.56 6.32 4.03
N ASP A 35 -15.49 5.89 4.86
CA ASP A 35 -15.23 5.61 6.28
C ASP A 35 -14.33 4.39 6.41
N THR A 36 -14.54 3.37 5.58
CA THR A 36 -13.69 2.18 5.58
C THR A 36 -12.23 2.50 5.28
N ILE A 37 -11.94 3.34 4.28
CA ILE A 37 -10.54 3.72 4.00
C ILE A 37 -9.97 4.62 5.11
N ASN A 38 -10.79 5.51 5.70
CA ASN A 38 -10.35 6.32 6.84
C ASN A 38 -10.02 5.46 8.06
N ASP A 39 -10.88 4.49 8.41
CA ASP A 39 -10.62 3.52 9.46
C ASP A 39 -9.34 2.76 9.17
N HIS A 40 -9.14 2.32 7.93
CA HIS A 40 -7.93 1.60 7.56
C HIS A 40 -6.68 2.43 7.81
N CYS A 41 -6.69 3.70 7.38
CA CYS A 41 -5.61 4.64 7.64
C CYS A 41 -5.37 4.86 9.14
N LEU A 42 -6.45 5.02 9.94
CA LEU A 42 -6.35 5.22 11.39
C LEU A 42 -5.66 4.03 12.08
N TYR A 43 -5.99 2.79 11.69
CA TYR A 43 -5.36 1.59 12.27
C TYR A 43 -3.85 1.50 12.00
N PHE A 44 -3.37 2.08 10.90
CA PHE A 44 -1.94 2.15 10.58
C PHE A 44 -1.27 3.46 11.00
N GLY A 45 -2.03 4.46 11.45
CA GLY A 45 -1.51 5.82 11.69
C GLY A 45 -1.07 6.54 10.41
N TYR A 46 -1.64 6.19 9.27
CA TYR A 46 -1.26 6.77 7.98
C TYR A 46 -2.05 8.04 7.66
N GLU A 47 -1.34 9.06 7.19
CA GLU A 47 -1.91 10.26 6.59
C GLU A 47 -1.56 10.29 5.09
N ALA A 48 -2.46 10.84 4.27
CA ALA A 48 -2.23 10.92 2.84
C ALA A 48 -1.37 12.16 2.51
N PRO A 49 -0.58 12.16 1.43
CA PRO A 49 -0.51 11.13 0.38
C PRO A 49 0.23 9.85 0.78
N PHE A 50 -0.09 8.75 0.10
CA PHE A 50 0.47 7.43 0.40
C PHE A 50 1.56 7.01 -0.58
N GLY A 51 2.65 6.43 -0.09
CA GLY A 51 3.61 5.70 -0.93
C GLY A 51 3.09 4.31 -1.31
N GLU A 52 3.76 3.65 -2.26
CA GLU A 52 3.38 2.32 -2.75
C GLU A 52 3.29 1.28 -1.62
N GLU A 53 4.29 1.23 -0.72
CA GLU A 53 4.27 0.32 0.42
C GLU A 53 3.04 0.53 1.32
N GLN A 54 2.66 1.79 1.58
CA GLN A 54 1.47 2.08 2.39
C GLN A 54 0.20 1.60 1.69
N VAL A 55 0.12 1.71 0.36
CA VAL A 55 -0.98 1.19 -0.45
C VAL A 55 -1.05 -0.33 -0.39
N GLU A 56 0.08 -1.02 -0.46
CA GLU A 56 0.15 -2.48 -0.30
C GLU A 56 -0.38 -2.93 1.07
N GLN A 57 0.00 -2.23 2.14
CA GLN A 57 -0.48 -2.54 3.49
C GLN A 57 -1.99 -2.33 3.63
N LEU A 58 -2.52 -1.24 3.06
CA LEU A 58 -3.96 -0.99 3.00
C LEU A 58 -4.69 -2.04 2.16
N PHE A 59 -4.07 -2.50 1.07
CA PHE A 59 -4.59 -3.58 0.24
C PHE A 59 -4.68 -4.89 1.00
N LEU A 60 -3.60 -5.32 1.67
CA LEU A 60 -3.59 -6.57 2.42
C LEU A 60 -4.62 -6.57 3.55
N MET A 61 -4.78 -5.45 4.25
CA MET A 61 -5.82 -5.35 5.27
C MET A 61 -7.22 -5.42 4.67
N ASN A 62 -7.46 -4.76 3.54
CA ASN A 62 -8.74 -4.86 2.83
C ASN A 62 -9.01 -6.29 2.33
N LEU A 63 -7.98 -6.97 1.82
CA LEU A 63 -8.06 -8.36 1.37
C LEU A 63 -8.40 -9.29 2.54
N TRP A 64 -7.72 -9.13 3.68
CA TRP A 64 -7.98 -9.87 4.91
C TRP A 64 -9.43 -9.73 5.39
N LEU A 65 -9.94 -8.50 5.41
CA LEU A 65 -11.33 -8.21 5.81
C LEU A 65 -12.36 -8.77 4.83
N ARG A 66 -11.99 -8.95 3.56
CA ARG A 66 -12.87 -9.53 2.53
C ARG A 66 -12.81 -11.05 2.49
N ALA A 67 -11.70 -11.65 2.90
CA ALA A 67 -11.50 -13.09 2.85
C ALA A 67 -12.36 -13.86 3.88
N GLY A 68 -12.89 -13.18 4.90
CA GLY A 68 -13.81 -13.79 5.84
C GLY A 68 -14.58 -12.79 6.70
N TYR A 69 -15.64 -13.26 7.34
CA TYR A 69 -16.48 -12.48 8.25
C TYR A 69 -16.22 -12.87 9.72
N GLY A 70 -16.42 -11.92 10.64
CA GLY A 70 -16.35 -12.14 12.09
C GLY A 70 -15.03 -11.73 12.75
N ALA A 71 -14.96 -11.89 14.08
CA ALA A 71 -13.87 -11.37 14.92
C ALA A 71 -12.47 -11.86 14.52
N LYS A 72 -12.37 -13.07 13.94
CA LYS A 72 -11.11 -13.62 13.43
C LYS A 72 -10.53 -12.83 12.26
N HIS A 73 -11.36 -12.19 11.45
CA HIS A 73 -10.93 -11.45 10.26
C HIS A 73 -10.94 -9.92 10.49
N GLY A 74 -10.99 -9.47 11.74
CA GLY A 74 -10.97 -8.04 12.08
C GLY A 74 -9.60 -7.38 11.92
N ARG A 75 -9.61 -6.03 11.88
CA ARG A 75 -8.41 -5.17 11.74
C ARG A 75 -7.40 -5.35 12.87
N SER A 76 -7.87 -5.46 14.11
CA SER A 76 -7.00 -5.69 15.27
C SER A 76 -6.27 -7.03 15.17
N ASN A 77 -6.95 -8.07 14.65
CA ASN A 77 -6.30 -9.37 14.43
C ASN A 77 -5.31 -9.31 13.27
N PHE A 78 -5.63 -8.61 12.18
CA PHE A 78 -4.69 -8.34 11.09
C PHE A 78 -3.39 -7.73 11.60
N LEU A 79 -3.47 -6.62 12.35
CA LEU A 79 -2.27 -5.95 12.90
C LEU A 79 -1.50 -6.83 13.88
N ARG A 80 -2.20 -7.67 14.65
CA ARG A 80 -1.56 -8.66 15.53
C ARG A 80 -0.79 -9.70 14.72
N LEU A 81 -1.40 -10.30 13.69
CA LEU A 81 -0.77 -11.29 12.83
C LEU A 81 0.43 -10.72 12.06
N LYS A 82 0.30 -9.47 11.57
CA LYS A 82 1.40 -8.73 10.94
C LYS A 82 2.59 -8.58 11.89
N ARG A 83 2.35 -8.09 13.12
CA ARG A 83 3.41 -7.95 14.14
C ARG A 83 4.07 -9.27 14.53
N LEU A 84 3.30 -10.36 14.52
CA LEU A 84 3.81 -11.70 14.84
C LEU A 84 4.48 -12.41 13.65
N GLY A 85 4.50 -11.81 12.45
CA GLY A 85 5.03 -12.44 11.24
C GLY A 85 4.24 -13.67 10.78
N LYS A 86 2.96 -13.79 11.16
CA LYS A 86 2.10 -14.95 10.83
C LYS A 86 1.09 -14.68 9.72
N LEU A 87 1.08 -13.47 9.18
CA LEU A 87 0.07 -13.02 8.23
C LEU A 87 0.05 -13.89 6.96
N ASP A 88 1.23 -14.16 6.38
CA ASP A 88 1.34 -14.97 5.17
C ASP A 88 0.83 -16.40 5.38
N SER A 89 1.13 -17.00 6.53
CA SER A 89 0.64 -18.34 6.87
C SER A 89 -0.89 -18.39 7.01
N GLU A 90 -1.52 -17.32 7.48
CA GLU A 90 -2.97 -17.23 7.59
C GLU A 90 -3.62 -16.99 6.21
N PHE A 91 -3.00 -16.18 5.35
CA PHE A 91 -3.44 -16.05 3.96
C PHE A 91 -3.31 -17.37 3.18
N GLN A 92 -2.23 -18.12 3.39
CA GLN A 92 -2.05 -19.44 2.77
C GLN A 92 -3.13 -20.43 3.19
N LYS A 93 -3.57 -20.42 4.46
CA LYS A 93 -4.72 -21.24 4.91
C LYS A 93 -6.02 -20.89 4.21
N LEU A 94 -6.15 -19.67 3.73
CA LEU A 94 -7.29 -19.19 2.94
C LEU A 94 -7.12 -19.46 1.43
N GLY A 95 -6.00 -20.09 1.02
CA GLY A 95 -5.67 -20.32 -0.38
C GLY A 95 -5.25 -19.04 -1.13
N ILE A 96 -4.84 -17.99 -0.41
CA ILE A 96 -4.46 -16.69 -0.98
C ILE A 96 -2.93 -16.57 -0.95
N SER A 97 -2.33 -16.37 -2.12
CA SER A 97 -0.91 -16.02 -2.24
C SER A 97 -0.72 -14.50 -2.15
N VAL A 98 -0.14 -14.03 -1.05
CA VAL A 98 0.14 -12.61 -0.81
C VAL A 98 1.01 -12.02 -1.92
N GLU A 99 2.04 -12.74 -2.34
CA GLU A 99 2.97 -12.29 -3.37
C GLU A 99 2.29 -12.11 -4.73
N GLU A 100 1.44 -13.07 -5.13
CA GLU A 100 0.68 -12.96 -6.39
C GLU A 100 -0.31 -11.80 -6.37
N GLU A 101 -1.00 -11.61 -5.24
CA GLU A 101 -1.96 -10.52 -5.08
C GLU A 101 -1.28 -9.15 -5.07
N LEU A 102 -0.11 -9.03 -4.43
CA LEU A 102 0.71 -7.82 -4.48
C LEU A 102 1.26 -7.56 -5.88
N LYS A 103 1.70 -8.61 -6.59
CA LYS A 103 2.14 -8.48 -7.99
C LYS A 103 1.03 -7.91 -8.87
N LYS A 104 -0.19 -8.45 -8.78
CA LYS A 104 -1.37 -7.92 -9.49
C LYS A 104 -1.65 -6.46 -9.12
N LEU A 105 -1.50 -6.09 -7.85
CA LEU A 105 -1.67 -4.70 -7.42
C LEU A 105 -0.62 -3.77 -8.05
N ARG A 106 0.66 -4.16 -8.03
CA ARG A 106 1.77 -3.41 -8.63
C ARG A 106 1.59 -3.25 -10.14
N GLU A 107 1.14 -4.28 -10.83
CA GLU A 107 0.80 -4.21 -12.26
C GLU A 107 -0.32 -3.20 -12.53
N ARG A 108 -1.38 -3.17 -11.70
CA ARG A 108 -2.46 -2.17 -11.81
C ARG A 108 -1.96 -0.75 -11.53
N ILE A 109 -1.03 -0.58 -10.59
CA ILE A 109 -0.37 0.70 -10.31
C ILE A 109 0.53 1.14 -11.48
N ALA A 110 1.25 0.20 -12.10
CA ALA A 110 2.12 0.45 -13.24
C ALA A 110 1.31 0.86 -14.48
N ASN A 111 0.19 0.19 -14.74
CA ASN A 111 -0.70 0.44 -15.87
C ASN A 111 -1.53 1.72 -15.73
N GLY A 112 -1.49 2.38 -14.57
CA GLY A 112 -2.03 3.72 -14.40
C GLY A 112 -3.54 3.81 -14.18
N ASP A 113 -4.20 2.70 -13.85
CA ASP A 113 -5.67 2.63 -13.66
C ASP A 113 -6.25 3.64 -12.63
N HIS A 114 -5.40 4.28 -11.81
CA HIS A 114 -5.81 5.16 -10.70
C HIS A 114 -5.01 6.47 -10.61
N ILE A 115 -4.24 6.80 -11.65
CA ILE A 115 -3.32 7.94 -11.63
C ILE A 115 -4.06 9.25 -11.92
N ASN A 116 -4.38 9.98 -10.86
CA ASN A 116 -4.29 11.45 -10.87
C ASN A 116 -2.91 11.82 -10.33
N CYS A 117 -1.86 11.61 -11.14
CA CYS A 117 -0.53 12.12 -10.82
C CYS A 117 -0.61 13.64 -10.93
N ARG A 118 -0.45 14.34 -9.80
CA ARG A 118 -0.21 15.79 -9.84
C ARG A 118 1.23 15.96 -10.29
N THR A 119 1.44 16.14 -11.59
CA THR A 119 2.72 16.63 -12.13
C THR A 119 2.98 17.98 -11.47
N SER A 120 4.00 18.02 -10.60
CA SER A 120 4.55 19.29 -10.07
C SER A 120 5.48 19.90 -11.10
#